data_AF-A0A8J7EC81-F1
#
_entry.id   AF-A0A8J7EC81-F1
#
_cell.length_a   1.000
_cell.length_b   1.000
_cell.length_c   1.000
_cell.angle_alpha   90.00
_cell.angle_beta   90.00
_cell.angle_gamma   90.00
#
_symmetry.space_group_name_H-M   'P 1'
#
loop_
_entity.id
_entity.type
_entity.pdbx_description
1 polymer ?
#
loop_
_entity_poly.entity_id
_entity_poly.type
_entity_poly.pdbx_seq_one_letter_code
_entity_poly.pdbx_strand_id
1 'polypeptide(L)'
;MTLKVVIRTASRLLLVSIGVGTLLITTPPLALGQPAGAPNREAIRSLNLSRSQMRQLRSIVQGYQSSLEGILTSSQRQQLEDLQAAQLDQPASDSPPDLVAQLNLSADQQSQLETIQASMAEELKTVLSPEQFEQAQQLGFPGL
;
A
#
# COMPACT_ATOMS: atom_id res chain seq x y z
N MET A 1 55.17 9.83 20.74
CA MET A 1 56.00 10.55 19.75
C MET A 1 56.71 9.53 18.89
N THR A 2 56.45 9.56 17.55
CA THR A 2 57.38 9.24 16.41
C THR A 2 58.02 7.83 16.33
N LEU A 3 58.15 7.10 15.20
CA LEU A 3 58.02 7.25 13.74
C LEU A 3 57.65 5.83 13.17
N LYS A 4 56.76 5.63 12.18
CA LYS A 4 56.83 5.84 10.71
C LYS A 4 57.79 4.92 9.90
N VAL A 5 57.15 3.95 9.21
CA VAL A 5 57.29 3.48 7.79
C VAL A 5 58.51 2.64 7.31
N VAL A 6 58.25 1.56 6.54
CA VAL A 6 58.64 1.29 5.11
C VAL A 6 58.93 -0.21 4.80
N ILE A 7 57.97 -0.85 4.10
CA ILE A 7 58.00 -1.62 2.82
C ILE A 7 59.24 -2.49 2.46
N ARG A 8 59.00 -3.76 2.04
CA ARG A 8 59.40 -4.32 0.72
C ARG A 8 59.01 -5.81 0.49
N THR A 9 58.21 -6.05 -0.57
CA THR A 9 58.28 -7.11 -1.63
C THR A 9 58.51 -8.59 -1.23
N ALA A 10 57.83 -9.61 -1.78
CA ALA A 10 57.65 -9.87 -3.21
C ALA A 10 56.55 -10.91 -3.52
N SER A 11 56.05 -10.81 -4.75
CA SER A 11 55.06 -11.61 -5.46
C SER A 11 55.32 -13.11 -5.53
N ARG A 12 54.25 -13.92 -5.66
CA ARG A 12 54.14 -14.94 -6.73
C ARG A 12 52.68 -15.38 -6.91
N LEU A 13 52.24 -15.28 -8.16
CA LEU A 13 50.95 -15.73 -8.68
C LEU A 13 50.67 -17.19 -8.30
N LEU A 14 49.44 -17.47 -7.90
CA LEU A 14 48.82 -18.76 -8.19
C LEU A 14 47.41 -18.50 -8.73
N LEU A 15 47.32 -18.68 -10.03
CA LEU A 15 46.14 -18.57 -10.87
C LEU A 15 45.48 -19.95 -10.81
N VAL A 16 44.36 -20.08 -10.09
CA VAL A 16 43.53 -21.29 -10.12
C VAL A 16 42.15 -20.92 -10.60
N SER A 17 41.99 -21.15 -11.90
CA SER A 17 40.81 -21.66 -12.60
C SER A 17 39.46 -21.52 -11.88
N ILE A 18 38.67 -20.60 -12.39
CA ILE A 18 37.26 -20.38 -12.08
C ILE A 18 36.47 -21.60 -12.59
N GLY A 19 35.97 -22.42 -11.68
CA GLY A 19 34.86 -23.33 -11.96
C GLY A 19 33.56 -22.53 -11.89
N VAL A 20 33.05 -22.08 -13.02
CA VAL A 20 31.72 -21.47 -13.12
C VAL A 20 30.68 -22.58 -12.96
N GLY A 21 30.26 -22.82 -11.72
CA GLY A 21 29.01 -23.53 -11.46
C GLY A 21 27.85 -22.58 -11.75
N THR A 22 27.20 -22.73 -12.90
CA THR A 22 25.90 -22.10 -13.15
C THR A 22 24.85 -22.72 -12.24
N LEU A 23 24.75 -22.22 -11.01
CA LEU A 23 23.49 -22.31 -10.27
C LEU A 23 22.46 -21.51 -11.05
N LEU A 24 21.51 -22.22 -11.67
CA LEU A 24 20.23 -21.63 -12.05
C LEU A 24 19.52 -21.26 -10.74
N ILE A 25 19.78 -20.04 -10.26
CA ILE A 25 18.92 -19.41 -9.27
C ILE A 25 17.61 -19.14 -10.02
N THR A 26 16.69 -20.10 -9.96
CA THR A 26 15.29 -19.88 -10.32
C THR A 26 14.74 -18.88 -9.32
N THR A 27 14.98 -17.59 -9.56
CA THR A 27 14.35 -16.51 -8.81
C THR A 27 12.85 -16.69 -9.00
N PRO A 28 12.07 -16.94 -7.93
CA PRO A 28 10.63 -16.79 -8.06
C PRO A 28 10.38 -15.36 -8.54
N PRO A 29 9.40 -15.13 -9.44
CA PRO A 29 9.02 -13.77 -9.74
C PRO A 29 8.59 -13.15 -8.42
N LEU A 30 9.35 -12.16 -7.96
CA LEU A 30 8.91 -11.22 -6.95
C LEU A 30 7.68 -10.54 -7.52
N ALA A 31 6.51 -11.10 -7.22
CA ALA A 31 5.24 -10.43 -7.38
C ALA A 31 5.35 -9.15 -6.54
N LEU A 32 5.56 -8.03 -7.21
CA LEU A 32 5.53 -6.70 -6.63
C LEU A 32 4.22 -6.54 -5.86
N GLY A 33 4.30 -6.73 -4.54
CA GLY A 33 3.22 -6.56 -3.60
C GLY A 33 2.53 -5.24 -3.88
N GLN A 34 1.25 -5.32 -4.23
CA GLN A 34 0.39 -4.15 -4.22
C GLN A 34 0.30 -3.64 -2.79
N PRO A 35 0.49 -2.33 -2.53
CA PRO A 35 0.23 -1.78 -1.21
C PRO A 35 -1.25 -2.04 -0.88
N ALA A 36 -1.47 -2.89 0.12
CA ALA A 36 -2.79 -3.24 0.63
C ALA A 36 -3.46 -1.97 1.20
N GLY A 37 -4.77 -1.84 0.99
CA GLY A 37 -5.53 -0.60 1.22
C GLY A 37 -5.69 0.28 -0.03
N ALA A 38 -4.97 -0.03 -1.12
CA ALA A 38 -5.30 0.50 -2.43
C ALA A 38 -6.49 -0.28 -3.03
N PRO A 39 -7.49 0.39 -3.62
CA PRO A 39 -8.61 -0.27 -4.26
C PRO A 39 -8.10 -1.27 -5.29
N ASN A 40 -8.81 -2.41 -5.45
CA ASN A 40 -8.42 -3.46 -6.38
C ASN A 40 -8.02 -2.84 -7.73
N ARG A 41 -6.79 -3.05 -8.20
CA ARG A 41 -6.29 -2.38 -9.41
C ARG A 41 -7.17 -2.64 -10.62
N GLU A 42 -7.87 -3.76 -10.65
CA GLU A 42 -8.86 -4.09 -11.68
C GLU A 42 -10.14 -3.26 -11.54
N ALA A 43 -10.63 -3.06 -10.31
CA ALA A 43 -11.73 -2.16 -10.00
C ALA A 43 -11.40 -0.71 -10.41
N ILE A 44 -10.23 -0.18 -10.06
CA ILE A 44 -9.80 1.16 -10.47
C ILE A 44 -9.66 1.28 -12.00
N ARG A 45 -9.16 0.23 -12.67
CA ARG A 45 -9.06 0.22 -14.14
C ARG A 45 -10.42 0.25 -14.80
N SER A 46 -11.42 -0.40 -14.20
CA SER A 46 -12.80 -0.43 -14.72
C SER A 46 -13.47 0.96 -14.72
N LEU A 47 -13.04 1.86 -13.83
CA LEU A 47 -13.51 3.25 -13.76
C LEU A 47 -12.98 4.14 -14.91
N ASN A 48 -12.07 3.64 -15.77
CA ASN A 48 -11.50 4.39 -16.90
C ASN A 48 -10.93 5.78 -16.51
N LEU A 49 -10.29 5.87 -15.34
CA LEU A 49 -9.76 7.14 -14.83
C LEU A 49 -8.62 7.68 -15.71
N SER A 50 -8.65 8.98 -15.98
CA SER A 50 -7.51 9.68 -16.59
C SER A 50 -6.30 9.70 -15.66
N ARG A 51 -5.10 9.95 -16.21
CA ARG A 51 -3.86 10.06 -15.42
C ARG A 51 -3.93 11.19 -14.38
N SER A 52 -4.62 12.30 -14.68
CA SER A 52 -4.84 13.39 -13.74
C SER A 52 -5.78 12.97 -12.61
N GLN A 53 -6.91 12.35 -12.93
CA GLN A 53 -7.87 11.85 -11.92
C GLN A 53 -7.23 10.82 -11.00
N MET A 54 -6.45 9.88 -11.54
CA MET A 54 -5.76 8.88 -10.73
C MET A 54 -4.74 9.50 -9.74
N ARG A 55 -4.09 10.61 -10.11
CA ARG A 55 -3.20 11.34 -9.20
C ARG A 55 -3.96 12.06 -8.10
N GLN A 56 -5.08 12.71 -8.44
CA GLN A 56 -5.93 13.40 -7.47
C GLN A 56 -6.54 12.40 -6.49
N LEU A 57 -7.09 11.30 -6.99
CA LEU A 57 -7.66 10.23 -6.19
C LEU A 57 -6.63 9.59 -5.24
N ARG A 58 -5.38 9.39 -5.69
CA ARG A 58 -4.30 8.96 -4.78
C ARG A 58 -4.05 9.97 -3.67
N SER A 59 -4.04 11.27 -3.98
CA SER A 59 -3.84 12.32 -2.98
C SER A 59 -4.97 12.35 -1.95
N ILE A 60 -6.23 12.19 -2.40
CA ILE A 60 -7.42 12.15 -1.54
C ILE A 60 -7.33 10.94 -0.60
N VAL A 61 -7.08 9.75 -1.14
CA VAL A 61 -6.95 8.52 -0.34
C VAL A 61 -5.81 8.61 0.67
N GLN A 62 -4.67 9.20 0.30
CA GLN A 62 -3.56 9.42 1.23
C GLN A 62 -3.91 10.38 2.37
N GLY A 63 -4.65 11.46 2.05
CA GLY A 63 -5.18 12.38 3.06
C GLY A 63 -6.12 11.68 4.03
N TYR A 64 -7.08 10.91 3.50
CA TYR A 64 -8.01 10.11 4.29
C TYR A 64 -7.30 9.12 5.21
N GLN A 65 -6.32 8.35 4.70
CA GLN A 65 -5.53 7.41 5.51
C GLN A 65 -4.80 8.13 6.65
N SER A 66 -4.19 9.28 6.37
CA SER A 66 -3.50 10.08 7.40
C SER A 66 -4.45 10.58 8.48
N SER A 67 -5.65 11.01 8.09
CA SER A 67 -6.70 11.42 9.04
C SER A 67 -7.22 10.24 9.87
N LEU A 68 -7.44 9.09 9.23
CA LEU A 68 -7.86 7.86 9.89
C LEU A 68 -6.84 7.43 10.95
N GLU A 69 -5.55 7.42 10.62
CA GLU A 69 -4.48 7.07 11.56
C GLU A 69 -4.43 8.00 12.79
N GLY A 70 -4.83 9.27 12.64
CA GLY A 70 -4.93 10.22 13.73
C GLY A 70 -6.13 9.98 14.66
N ILE A 71 -7.17 9.29 14.19
CA ILE A 71 -8.38 8.93 14.96
C ILE A 71 -8.17 7.61 15.71
N LEU A 72 -7.46 6.66 15.08
CA LEU A 72 -7.27 5.32 15.62
C LEU A 72 -6.21 5.28 16.73
N THR A 73 -6.47 4.47 17.74
CA THR A 73 -5.45 4.13 18.76
C THR A 73 -4.38 3.22 18.18
N SER A 74 -3.20 3.14 18.82
CA SER A 74 -2.13 2.26 18.37
C SER A 74 -2.53 0.78 18.30
N SER A 75 -3.38 0.29 19.21
CA SER A 75 -3.88 -1.09 19.16
C SER A 75 -4.89 -1.29 18.02
N GLN A 76 -5.78 -0.34 17.77
CA GLN A 76 -6.72 -0.39 16.65
C GLN A 76 -5.99 -0.34 15.30
N ARG A 77 -4.90 0.44 15.20
CA ARG A 77 -4.04 0.46 14.00
C ARG A 77 -3.39 -0.89 13.75
N GLN A 78 -2.83 -1.52 14.78
CA GLN A 78 -2.28 -2.87 14.66
C GLN A 78 -3.34 -3.88 14.19
N GLN A 79 -4.55 -3.82 14.77
CA GLN A 79 -5.65 -4.68 14.35
C GLN A 79 -6.05 -4.45 12.89
N LEU A 80 -6.07 -3.19 12.43
CA LEU A 80 -6.34 -2.85 11.03
C LEU A 80 -5.26 -3.43 10.11
N GLU A 81 -3.98 -3.36 10.48
CA GLU A 81 -2.87 -3.97 9.73
C GLU A 81 -3.01 -5.49 9.65
N ASP A 82 -3.36 -6.15 10.76
CA ASP A 82 -3.56 -7.59 10.82
C ASP A 82 -4.76 -8.03 9.94
N LEU A 83 -5.86 -7.26 9.96
CA LEU A 83 -7.02 -7.49 9.10
C LEU A 83 -6.67 -7.30 7.61
N GLN A 84 -5.88 -6.29 7.28
CA GLN A 84 -5.40 -6.06 5.91
C GLN A 84 -4.49 -7.20 5.44
N ALA A 85 -3.60 -7.68 6.31
CA ALA A 85 -2.72 -8.81 6.01
C ALA A 85 -3.54 -10.09 5.75
N ALA A 86 -4.53 -10.38 6.60
CA ALA A 86 -5.39 -11.54 6.44
C ALA A 86 -6.25 -11.49 5.16
N GLN A 87 -6.59 -10.29 4.69
CA GLN A 87 -7.36 -10.09 3.46
C GLN A 87 -6.53 -10.39 2.20
N LEU A 88 -5.20 -10.21 2.24
CA LEU A 88 -4.30 -10.54 1.12
C LEU A 88 -4.29 -12.04 0.80
N ASP A 89 -4.56 -12.87 1.80
CA ASP A 89 -4.58 -14.33 1.66
C ASP A 89 -5.95 -14.88 1.21
N GLN A 90 -7.00 -14.04 1.16
CA GLN A 90 -8.33 -14.48 0.74
C GLN A 90 -8.60 -14.24 -0.75
N PRO A 91 -9.33 -15.17 -1.42
CA PRO A 91 -9.79 -14.95 -2.78
C PRO A 91 -10.69 -13.72 -2.82
N ALA A 92 -10.51 -12.89 -3.86
CA ALA A 92 -11.25 -11.66 -4.05
C ALA A 92 -12.76 -11.91 -3.93
N SER A 93 -13.35 -11.44 -2.84
CA SER A 93 -14.80 -11.41 -2.66
C SER A 93 -15.38 -10.28 -3.53
N ASP A 94 -16.62 -10.45 -3.99
CA ASP A 94 -17.32 -9.48 -4.86
C ASP A 94 -17.45 -8.08 -4.24
N SER A 95 -17.25 -7.95 -2.92
CA SER A 95 -17.15 -6.66 -2.25
C SER A 95 -16.04 -6.69 -1.20
N PRO A 96 -15.08 -5.75 -1.24
CA PRO A 96 -14.07 -5.66 -0.19
C PRO A 96 -14.78 -5.29 1.13
N PRO A 97 -14.60 -6.07 2.21
CA PRO A 97 -15.19 -5.73 3.49
C PRO A 97 -14.55 -4.44 4.03
N ASP A 98 -15.38 -3.57 4.59
CA ASP A 98 -14.90 -2.38 5.31
C ASP A 98 -14.14 -2.84 6.56
N LEU A 99 -12.81 -2.83 6.47
CA LEU A 99 -11.92 -3.25 7.55
C LEU A 99 -11.99 -2.31 8.74
N VAL A 100 -12.35 -1.04 8.51
CA VAL A 100 -12.43 -0.04 9.57
C VAL A 100 -13.69 -0.24 10.40
N ALA A 101 -14.80 -0.66 9.76
CA ALA A 101 -16.03 -1.04 10.45
C ALA A 101 -15.88 -2.27 11.36
N GLN A 102 -14.83 -3.08 11.17
CA GLN A 102 -14.51 -4.23 12.03
C GLN A 102 -13.72 -3.85 13.30
N LEU A 103 -13.33 -2.58 13.42
CA LEU A 103 -12.66 -2.07 14.61
C LEU A 103 -13.69 -1.71 15.69
N ASN A 104 -13.33 -1.93 16.96
CA ASN A 104 -14.13 -1.46 18.10
C ASN A 104 -13.93 0.05 18.30
N LEU A 105 -14.52 0.86 17.44
CA LEU A 105 -14.44 2.33 17.49
C LEU A 105 -15.37 2.90 18.56
N SER A 106 -14.91 3.94 19.28
CA SER A 106 -15.76 4.71 20.18
C SER A 106 -16.80 5.55 19.41
N ALA A 107 -17.84 6.02 20.08
CA ALA A 107 -18.84 6.91 19.47
C ALA A 107 -18.21 8.19 18.89
N ASP A 108 -17.24 8.77 19.60
CA ASP A 108 -16.52 9.96 19.11
C ASP A 108 -15.67 9.64 17.87
N GLN A 109 -14.99 8.48 17.86
CA GLN A 109 -14.21 8.02 16.71
C GLN A 109 -15.09 7.75 15.49
N GLN A 110 -16.27 7.16 15.69
CA GLN A 110 -17.25 6.92 14.62
C GLN A 110 -17.73 8.24 14.02
N SER A 111 -18.07 9.23 14.86
CA SER A 111 -18.50 10.55 14.38
C SER A 111 -17.39 11.29 13.60
N GLN A 112 -16.14 11.20 14.07
CA GLN A 112 -15.00 11.74 13.33
C GLN A 112 -14.80 11.04 11.99
N LEU A 113 -14.97 9.71 11.98
CA LEU A 113 -14.86 8.89 10.78
C LEU A 113 -15.94 9.23 9.75
N GLU A 114 -17.20 9.40 10.16
CA GLU A 114 -18.28 9.86 9.27
C GLU A 114 -17.97 11.24 8.68
N THR A 115 -17.39 12.13 9.48
CA THR A 115 -17.01 13.48 9.03
C THR A 115 -15.94 13.42 7.94
N ILE A 116 -14.88 12.61 8.14
CA ILE A 116 -13.82 12.48 7.13
C ILE A 116 -14.29 11.70 5.90
N GLN A 117 -15.18 10.71 6.05
CA GLN A 117 -15.77 10.00 4.91
C GLN A 117 -16.65 10.93 4.08
N ALA A 118 -17.50 11.73 4.72
CA ALA A 118 -18.32 12.72 4.01
C ALA A 118 -17.46 13.73 3.26
N SER A 119 -16.40 14.25 3.89
CA SER A 119 -15.44 15.16 3.23
C SER A 119 -14.77 14.50 2.04
N MET A 120 -14.32 13.25 2.18
CA MET A 120 -13.66 12.51 1.11
C MET A 120 -14.62 12.21 -0.04
N ALA A 121 -15.87 11.83 0.25
CA ALA A 121 -16.90 11.59 -0.76
C ALA A 121 -17.19 12.85 -1.58
N GLU A 122 -17.26 14.02 -0.94
CA GLU A 122 -17.38 15.30 -1.64
C GLU A 122 -16.16 15.60 -2.52
N GLU A 123 -14.94 15.39 -2.02
CA GLU A 123 -13.73 15.56 -2.84
C GLU A 123 -13.72 14.61 -4.05
N LEU A 124 -14.16 13.36 -3.87
CA LEU A 124 -14.24 12.37 -4.94
C LEU A 124 -15.26 12.77 -6.01
N LYS A 125 -16.40 13.38 -5.65
CA LYS A 125 -17.37 13.92 -6.63
C LYS A 125 -16.79 15.04 -7.49
N THR A 126 -15.76 15.75 -7.02
CA THR A 126 -15.08 16.78 -7.84
C THR A 126 -14.11 16.18 -8.85
N VAL A 127 -13.63 14.96 -8.61
CA VAL A 127 -12.64 14.26 -9.43
C VAL A 127 -13.29 13.25 -10.37
N LEU A 128 -14.32 12.55 -9.91
CA LEU A 128 -15.04 11.52 -10.62
C LEU A 128 -16.30 12.09 -11.29
N SER A 129 -16.64 11.59 -12.47
CA SER A 129 -17.98 11.80 -13.02
C SER A 129 -19.05 11.11 -12.15
N PRO A 130 -20.32 11.54 -12.21
CA PRO A 130 -21.40 10.90 -11.47
C PRO A 130 -21.46 9.38 -11.67
N GLU A 131 -21.29 8.92 -12.92
CA GLU A 131 -21.32 7.50 -13.28
C GLU A 131 -20.12 6.75 -12.69
N GLN A 132 -18.92 7.36 -12.72
CA GLN A 132 -17.72 6.79 -12.11
C GLN A 132 -17.83 6.73 -10.58
N PHE A 133 -18.51 7.69 -9.97
CA PHE A 133 -18.73 7.73 -8.53
C PHE A 133 -19.70 6.63 -8.08
N GLU A 134 -20.80 6.42 -8.81
CA GLU A 134 -21.71 5.28 -8.56
C GLU A 134 -20.99 3.94 -8.76
N GLN A 135 -20.20 3.81 -9.83
CA GLN A 135 -19.44 2.60 -10.07
C GLN A 135 -18.39 2.35 -8.97
N ALA A 136 -17.76 3.40 -8.43
CA ALA A 136 -16.82 3.27 -7.33
C ALA A 136 -17.52 2.79 -6.03
N GLN A 137 -18.72 3.27 -5.73
CA GLN A 137 -19.54 2.76 -4.61
C GLN A 137 -19.88 1.28 -4.78
N GLN A 138 -20.29 0.87 -5.99
CA GLN A 138 -20.59 -0.53 -6.28
C GLN A 138 -19.38 -1.46 -6.12
N LEU A 139 -18.17 -0.93 -6.33
CA LEU A 139 -16.91 -1.65 -6.19
C LEU A 139 -16.38 -1.65 -4.74
N GLY A 140 -17.10 -1.05 -3.79
CA GLY A 140 -16.69 -0.96 -2.39
C GLY A 140 -15.42 -0.13 -2.20
N PHE A 141 -15.28 0.97 -2.94
CA PHE A 141 -14.13 1.85 -2.79
C PHE A 141 -14.08 2.39 -1.35
N PRO A 142 -12.94 2.29 -0.64
CA PRO A 142 -12.87 2.64 0.77
C PRO A 142 -13.30 4.09 1.00
N GLY A 143 -14.27 4.29 1.90
CA GLY A 143 -14.84 5.58 2.29
C GLY A 143 -15.91 6.17 1.35
N LEU A 144 -16.42 5.37 0.41
CA LEU A 144 -17.67 5.62 -0.34
C LEU A 144 -18.73 4.60 0.06
#